data_AF-M2Y327-F1
#
_entry.id   AF-M2Y327-F1
#
_cell.length_a   1.000
_cell.length_b   1.000
_cell.length_c   1.000
_cell.angle_alpha   90.00
_cell.angle_beta   90.00
_cell.angle_gamma   90.00
#
_symmetry.space_group_name_H-M   'P 1'
#
loop_
_entity.id
_entity.type
_entity.pdbx_description
1 polymer ?
#
loop_
_entity_poly.entity_id
_entity_poly.type
_entity_poly.pdbx_seq_one_letter_code
_entity_poly.pdbx_strand_id
1 'polypeptide(L)'
;MENALPTLVDLRRTLRRNGYHPVPISGPHLSIKAAGKRPLMRGWETVCAVADDADIERWANKYPDSTNTGLLCGTVVGIDIDVPLDEPAAEIERVARDLLGDTPLKRIG
;
A
#
# COMPACT_ATOMS: atom_id res chain seq x y z
N MET A 1 -19.94 13.01 -16.17
CA MET A 1 -19.66 11.58 -15.97
C MET A 1 -19.05 11.45 -14.59
N GLU A 2 -19.73 10.78 -13.68
CA GLU A 2 -19.22 10.52 -12.34
C GLU A 2 -18.12 9.46 -12.45
N ASN A 3 -16.87 9.82 -12.18
CA ASN A 3 -15.76 8.88 -12.19
C ASN A 3 -15.96 7.93 -11.01
N ALA A 4 -16.38 6.69 -11.27
CA ALA A 4 -16.35 5.63 -10.28
C ALA A 4 -14.91 5.52 -9.72
N LEU A 5 -14.79 5.40 -8.40
CA LEU A 5 -13.49 5.20 -7.78
C LEU A 5 -12.84 3.93 -8.36
N PRO A 6 -11.53 3.95 -8.66
CA PRO A 6 -10.84 2.79 -9.22
C PRO A 6 -10.98 1.59 -8.29
N THR A 7 -11.16 0.39 -8.86
CA THR A 7 -11.20 -0.82 -8.05
C THR A 7 -9.84 -1.06 -7.38
N LEU A 8 -9.82 -1.90 -6.34
CA LEU A 8 -8.56 -2.23 -5.67
C LEU A 8 -7.57 -2.96 -6.62
N VAL A 9 -8.08 -3.69 -7.61
CA VAL A 9 -7.25 -4.31 -8.66
C VAL A 9 -6.64 -3.22 -9.56
N ASP A 10 -7.42 -2.23 -9.97
CA ASP A 10 -6.95 -1.12 -10.80
C ASP A 10 -5.88 -0.28 -10.09
N LEU A 11 -6.07 -0.03 -8.79
CA LEU A 11 -5.09 0.66 -7.96
C LEU A 11 -3.76 -0.13 -7.91
N ARG A 12 -3.81 -1.43 -7.65
CA ARG A 12 -2.60 -2.27 -7.58
C ARG A 12 -1.88 -2.36 -8.93
N ARG A 13 -2.59 -2.49 -10.04
CA ARG A 13 -2.00 -2.42 -11.39
C ARG A 13 -1.33 -1.08 -11.66
N THR A 14 -1.99 0.01 -11.28
CA THR A 14 -1.44 1.36 -11.43
C THR A 14 -0.15 1.51 -10.61
N LEU A 15 -0.12 1.03 -9.37
CA LEU A 15 1.08 1.01 -8.55
C LEU A 15 2.20 0.20 -9.21
N ARG A 16 1.89 -1.02 -9.70
CA ARG A 16 2.87 -1.88 -10.37
C ARG A 16 3.48 -1.26 -11.62
N ARG A 17 2.66 -0.66 -12.47
CA ARG A 17 3.12 0.03 -13.69
C ARG A 17 3.99 1.25 -13.40
N ASN A 18 3.80 1.88 -12.24
CA ASN A 18 4.64 2.98 -11.75
C ASN A 18 5.88 2.50 -10.99
N GLY A 19 6.19 1.19 -11.00
CA GLY A 19 7.39 0.64 -10.38
C GLY A 19 7.27 0.33 -8.89
N TYR A 20 6.07 0.44 -8.31
CA TYR A 20 5.82 0.03 -6.93
C TYR A 20 5.43 -1.44 -6.83
N HIS A 21 5.62 -2.04 -5.66
CA HIS A 21 5.30 -3.44 -5.42
C HIS A 21 4.09 -3.57 -4.48
N PRO A 22 2.85 -3.63 -4.98
CA PRO A 22 1.66 -3.70 -4.14
C PRO A 22 1.59 -5.03 -3.38
N VAL A 23 1.09 -4.99 -2.15
CA VAL A 23 0.88 -6.16 -1.28
C VAL A 23 -0.61 -6.27 -0.94
N PRO A 24 -1.30 -7.38 -1.21
CA PRO A 24 -2.69 -7.55 -0.82
C PRO A 24 -2.81 -7.74 0.70
N ILE A 25 -3.43 -6.78 1.38
CA ILE A 25 -3.59 -6.76 2.83
C ILE A 25 -5.01 -7.17 3.19
N SER A 26 -5.12 -8.04 4.19
CA SER A 26 -6.38 -8.56 4.70
C SER A 26 -7.28 -7.42 5.20
N GLY A 27 -8.59 -7.55 5.02
CA GLY A 27 -9.55 -6.57 5.49
C GLY A 27 -9.63 -6.52 7.03
N PRO A 28 -10.01 -5.37 7.61
CA PRO A 28 -10.15 -5.22 9.06
C PRO A 28 -11.33 -5.99 9.64
N HIS A 29 -12.26 -6.45 8.80
CA HIS A 29 -13.46 -7.19 9.20
C HIS A 29 -13.19 -8.66 9.59
N LEU A 30 -11.98 -9.19 9.29
CA LEU A 30 -11.64 -10.58 9.58
C LEU A 30 -11.30 -10.79 11.06
N SER A 31 -11.79 -11.88 11.63
CA SER A 31 -11.47 -12.33 12.99
C SER A 31 -10.12 -13.05 13.07
N ILE A 32 -9.05 -12.33 12.71
CA ILE A 32 -7.66 -12.83 12.74
C ILE A 32 -6.73 -11.81 13.41
N LYS A 33 -5.61 -12.27 13.98
CA LYS A 33 -4.58 -11.38 14.52
C LYS A 33 -4.15 -10.37 13.44
N ALA A 34 -4.07 -9.08 13.79
CA ALA A 34 -3.62 -8.00 12.91
C ALA A 34 -4.39 -7.86 11.58
N ALA A 35 -5.70 -8.16 11.57
CA ALA A 35 -6.58 -7.83 10.45
C ALA A 35 -6.44 -6.35 10.05
N GLY A 36 -6.50 -6.05 8.74
CA GLY A 36 -6.24 -4.70 8.22
C GLY A 36 -4.76 -4.36 8.06
N LYS A 37 -3.83 -5.16 8.62
CA LYS A 37 -2.40 -4.80 8.75
C LYS A 37 -1.44 -5.88 8.26
N ARG A 38 -1.92 -6.98 7.67
CA ARG A 38 -1.08 -8.05 7.15
C ARG A 38 -1.65 -8.75 5.92
N PRO A 39 -0.82 -9.35 5.06
CA PRO A 39 -1.29 -10.22 3.98
C PRO A 39 -1.74 -11.60 4.52
N LEU A 40 -2.63 -12.25 3.76
CA LEU A 40 -3.05 -13.65 4.00
C LEU A 40 -2.11 -14.66 3.33
N MET A 41 -1.42 -14.23 2.27
CA MET A 41 -0.47 -15.04 1.50
C MET A 41 0.82 -15.27 2.29
N ARG A 42 1.33 -16.52 2.27
CA ARG A 42 2.68 -16.85 2.76
C ARG A 42 3.74 -16.48 1.72
N GLY A 43 4.91 -16.03 2.16
CA GLY A 43 6.00 -15.62 1.27
C GLY A 43 5.63 -14.44 0.38
N TRP A 44 4.76 -13.56 0.89
CA TRP A 44 4.23 -12.41 0.16
C TRP A 44 5.34 -11.46 -0.29
N GLU A 45 6.44 -11.40 0.46
CA GLU A 45 7.63 -10.59 0.18
C GLU A 45 8.19 -10.94 -1.21
N THR A 46 8.44 -12.22 -1.46
CA THR A 46 8.99 -12.70 -2.74
C THR A 46 7.96 -12.65 -3.85
N VAL A 47 6.71 -13.05 -3.57
CA VAL A 47 5.66 -13.08 -4.59
C VAL A 47 5.34 -11.67 -5.10
N CYS A 48 5.15 -10.71 -4.19
CA CYS A 48 4.78 -9.34 -4.56
C CYS A 48 5.93 -8.57 -5.23
N ALA A 49 7.19 -8.89 -4.91
CA ALA A 49 8.35 -8.30 -5.56
C ALA A 49 8.32 -8.54 -7.09
N VAL A 50 7.95 -9.74 -7.53
CA VAL A 50 7.99 -10.11 -8.96
C VAL A 50 6.64 -10.07 -9.68
N ALA A 51 5.53 -9.95 -8.95
CA ALA A 51 4.16 -10.06 -9.48
C ALA A 51 3.80 -9.14 -10.66
N ASP A 52 3.24 -9.69 -11.74
CA ASP A 52 2.74 -8.91 -12.87
C ASP A 52 1.25 -8.56 -12.78
N ASP A 53 0.70 -7.90 -13.81
CA ASP A 53 -0.71 -7.51 -13.89
C ASP A 53 -1.68 -8.71 -13.87
N ALA A 54 -1.25 -9.89 -14.31
CA ALA A 54 -2.06 -11.11 -14.30
C ALA A 54 -2.04 -11.75 -12.90
N ASP A 55 -0.91 -11.70 -12.20
CA ASP A 55 -0.82 -12.12 -10.80
C ASP A 55 -1.70 -11.24 -9.89
N ILE A 56 -1.68 -9.92 -10.11
CA ILE A 56 -2.53 -8.97 -9.37
C ILE A 56 -4.02 -9.29 -9.58
N GLU A 57 -4.44 -9.63 -10.81
CA GLU A 57 -5.83 -10.07 -11.09
C GLU A 57 -6.17 -11.35 -10.33
N ARG A 58 -5.26 -12.33 -10.34
CA ARG A 58 -5.46 -13.60 -9.63
C ARG A 58 -5.64 -13.40 -8.13
N TRP A 59 -5.04 -12.38 -7.54
CA TRP A 59 -5.21 -12.09 -6.11
C TRP A 59 -6.64 -11.75 -5.74
N ALA A 60 -7.40 -11.06 -6.59
CA ALA A 60 -8.80 -10.71 -6.32
C ALA A 60 -9.69 -11.95 -6.12
N ASN A 61 -9.42 -13.00 -6.89
CA ASN A 61 -10.14 -14.26 -6.80
C ASN A 61 -9.62 -15.15 -5.67
N LYS A 62 -8.30 -15.21 -5.48
CA LYS A 62 -7.65 -16.10 -4.51
C LYS A 62 -7.72 -15.58 -3.07
N TYR A 63 -7.76 -14.27 -2.90
CA TYR A 63 -7.78 -13.58 -1.61
C TYR A 63 -8.85 -12.47 -1.61
N PRO A 64 -10.14 -12.82 -1.76
CA PRO A 64 -11.22 -11.83 -1.83
C PRO A 64 -11.29 -10.94 -0.58
N ASP A 65 -10.88 -11.47 0.57
CA ASP A 65 -10.85 -10.71 1.82
C ASP A 65 -9.64 -9.77 1.95
N SER A 66 -8.78 -9.67 0.92
CA SER A 66 -7.67 -8.70 0.90
C SER A 66 -8.15 -7.35 0.38
N THR A 67 -8.94 -6.67 1.20
CA THR A 67 -9.64 -5.42 0.86
C THR A 67 -8.79 -4.16 1.03
N ASN A 68 -7.50 -4.28 1.35
CA ASN A 68 -6.56 -3.17 1.44
C ASN A 68 -5.27 -3.48 0.67
N THR A 69 -4.43 -2.47 0.41
CA THR A 69 -3.12 -2.66 -0.20
C THR A 69 -2.02 -1.99 0.62
N GLY A 70 -0.93 -2.72 0.83
CA GLY A 70 0.34 -2.16 1.27
C GLY A 70 1.26 -1.95 0.08
N LEU A 71 2.43 -1.39 0.35
CA LEU A 71 3.56 -1.35 -0.58
C LEU A 71 4.73 -2.11 0.05
N LEU A 72 5.30 -3.04 -0.69
CA LEU A 72 6.54 -3.70 -0.30
C LEU A 72 7.66 -2.68 -0.51
N CYS A 73 8.24 -2.24 0.61
CA CYS A 73 9.43 -1.41 0.61
C CYS A 73 10.64 -2.22 0.12
N GLY A 74 11.60 -1.52 -0.47
CA GLY A 74 12.78 -2.10 -1.10
C GLY A 74 13.65 -0.96 -1.58
N THR A 75 13.50 -0.58 -2.86
CA THR A 75 14.06 0.68 -3.38
C THR A 75 13.29 1.93 -2.92
N VAL A 76 12.09 1.74 -2.37
CA VAL A 76 11.25 2.79 -1.78
C VAL A 76 11.33 2.73 -0.26
N VAL A 77 11.41 3.90 0.38
CA VAL A 77 11.38 4.09 1.83
C VAL A 77 10.08 4.76 2.23
N GLY A 78 9.38 4.19 3.21
CA GLY A 78 8.24 4.84 3.86
C GLY A 78 8.71 5.60 5.10
N ILE A 79 8.44 6.90 5.16
CA ILE A 79 8.67 7.71 6.36
C ILE A 79 7.41 7.67 7.21
N ASP A 80 7.49 7.00 8.36
CA ASP A 80 6.38 6.85 9.31
C ASP A 80 6.50 7.93 10.40
N ILE A 81 5.63 8.95 10.34
CA ILE A 81 5.63 10.07 11.29
C ILE A 81 4.56 9.80 12.34
N ASP A 82 4.97 9.27 13.49
CA ASP A 82 4.09 8.98 14.61
C ASP A 82 4.19 10.09 15.67
N VAL A 83 3.64 11.26 15.36
CA VAL A 83 3.67 12.44 16.23
C VAL A 83 2.25 12.95 16.48
N PRO A 84 1.80 13.03 17.75
CA PRO A 84 0.41 13.32 18.08
C PRO A 84 0.03 14.80 17.97
N LEU A 85 0.99 15.68 17.71
CA LEU A 85 0.79 17.12 17.58
C LEU A 85 0.93 17.52 16.11
N ASP A 86 -0.09 18.16 15.56
CA ASP A 86 -0.19 18.50 14.14
C ASP A 86 0.98 19.37 13.65
N GLU A 87 1.34 20.42 14.40
CA GLU A 87 2.39 21.36 14.00
C GLU A 87 3.79 20.68 13.96
N PRO A 88 4.25 19.98 15.01
CA PRO A 88 5.48 19.19 14.92
C PRO A 88 5.48 18.11 13.83
N ALA A 89 4.34 17.43 13.60
CA ALA A 89 4.23 16.42 12.53
C ALA A 89 4.40 17.04 11.14
N ALA A 90 3.80 18.22 10.92
CA ALA A 90 3.91 18.96 9.66
C ALA A 90 5.35 19.44 9.41
N GLU A 91 6.05 19.91 10.44
CA GLU A 91 7.47 20.30 10.31
C GLU A 91 8.37 19.11 9.99
N ILE A 92 8.11 17.94 10.59
CA ILE A 92 8.85 16.70 10.25
C ILE A 92 8.57 16.29 8.80
N GLU A 93 7.30 16.36 8.34
CA GLU A 93 6.95 16.09 6.95
C GLU A 93 7.68 17.06 6.00
N ARG A 94 7.72 18.35 6.34
CA ARG A 94 8.43 19.38 5.57
C ARG A 94 9.92 19.09 5.47
N VAL A 95 10.58 18.81 6.59
CA VAL A 95 12.01 18.47 6.64
C VAL A 95 12.31 17.19 5.85
N ALA A 96 11.44 16.17 5.95
CA ALA A 96 11.60 14.94 5.18
C ALA A 96 11.55 15.22 3.66
N ARG A 97 10.62 16.06 3.20
CA ARG A 97 10.53 16.46 1.78
C ARG A 97 11.72 17.30 1.32
N ASP A 98 12.21 18.20 2.17
CA ASP A 98 13.41 19.00 1.86
C ASP A 98 14.66 18.13 1.68
N LEU A 99 14.82 17.09 2.50
CA LEU A 99 16.01 16.23 2.50
C LEU A 99 15.94 15.08 1.48
N LEU A 100 14.77 14.47 1.32
CA LEU A 100 14.58 13.25 0.53
C LEU A 100 13.92 13.51 -0.84
N GLY A 101 13.47 14.74 -1.08
CA GLY A 101 12.67 15.11 -2.23
C GLY A 101 11.17 14.94 -1.98
N ASP A 102 10.38 15.54 -2.87
CA ASP A 102 8.93 15.45 -2.80
C ASP A 102 8.43 14.04 -3.15
N THR A 103 7.24 13.66 -2.64
CA THR A 103 6.66 12.34 -2.86
C THR A 103 5.22 12.41 -3.38
N PRO A 104 4.87 11.62 -4.42
CA PRO A 104 3.48 11.47 -4.87
C PRO A 104 2.66 10.52 -3.97
N LEU A 105 3.32 9.85 -3.02
CA LEU A 105 2.69 8.90 -2.11
C LEU A 105 2.52 9.52 -0.72
N LYS A 106 1.27 9.66 -0.29
CA LYS A 106 0.90 9.93 1.10
C LYS A 106 -0.12 8.90 1.53
N ARG A 107 0.09 8.25 2.67
CA ARG A 107 -0.92 7.34 3.23
C ARG A 107 -2.15 8.16 3.60
N ILE A 108 -3.33 7.68 3.19
CA ILE A 108 -4.62 8.22 3.56
C ILE A 108 -5.28 7.19 4.47
N GLY A 109 -5.61 7.58 5.71
CA GLY A 109 -6.28 6.70 6.69
C GLY A 109 -5.46 6.35 7.92
#